data_AF-A0A1H8WAU4-F1
#
_entry.id   AF-A0A1H8WAU4-F1
#
_cell.length_a   1.000
_cell.length_b   1.000
_cell.length_c   1.000
_cell.angle_alpha   90.00
_cell.angle_beta   90.00
_cell.angle_gamma   90.00
#
_symmetry.space_group_name_H-M   'P 1'
#
loop_
_entity.id
_entity.type
_entity.pdbx_description
1 polymer ?
#
loop_
_entity_poly.entity_id
_entity_poly.type
_entity_poly.pdbx_seq_one_letter_code
_entity_poly.pdbx_strand_id
1 'polypeptide(L)'
;MANSGSTNTIDQLLGHSSGPSNPVTDRDLTRARSSAYIVHGNFNKLAGMCDDISTTGLVVVAADADLTDVENEVYRRVHNYVSSLYSYNEQIRQILNKRLNQHIGKDYFLPARNNKAAPEYVRRGTFLWGLRNDFQHGDYWCLSVKFERSTDDRNFYHLYFRKRDFEATPKGDLDESGDYLSHAPDSDQKYPLPYIGDFHRNLFSEFESAFESWCSQNRA
;
A
#
# COMPACT_ATOMS: atom_id res chain seq x y z
N MET A 1 -17.06 5.38 -31.96
CA MET A 1 -17.69 4.75 -30.78
C MET A 1 -16.70 4.90 -29.64
N ALA A 2 -17.05 5.66 -28.59
CA ALA A 2 -16.18 5.78 -27.43
C ALA A 2 -16.26 4.46 -26.66
N ASN A 3 -15.17 3.69 -26.64
CA ASN A 3 -15.03 2.61 -25.67
C ASN A 3 -15.09 3.26 -24.29
N SER A 4 -16.23 3.16 -23.60
CA SER A 4 -16.24 3.46 -22.17
C SER A 4 -15.38 2.39 -21.52
N GLY A 5 -14.15 2.76 -21.14
CA GLY A 5 -13.24 1.87 -20.44
C GLY A 5 -13.92 1.32 -19.17
N SER A 6 -13.52 0.12 -18.75
CA SER A 6 -14.06 -0.49 -17.54
C SER A 6 -13.80 0.38 -16.32
N THR A 7 -14.79 0.49 -15.43
CA THR A 7 -14.64 1.12 -14.12
C THR A 7 -14.04 0.17 -13.08
N ASN A 8 -13.84 -1.10 -13.42
CA ASN A 8 -13.22 -2.08 -12.53
C ASN A 8 -11.69 -1.92 -12.55
N THR A 9 -11.09 -1.72 -11.37
CA THR A 9 -9.66 -1.49 -11.20
C THR A 9 -8.78 -2.65 -11.70
N ILE A 10 -9.29 -3.89 -11.71
CA ILE A 10 -8.59 -5.05 -12.30
C ILE A 10 -8.58 -4.96 -13.82
N ASP A 11 -9.69 -4.61 -14.47
CA ASP A 11 -9.71 -4.44 -15.93
C ASP A 11 -8.81 -3.27 -16.35
N GLN A 12 -8.78 -2.20 -15.56
CA GLN A 12 -7.86 -1.07 -15.77
C GLN A 12 -6.40 -1.48 -15.58
N LEU A 13 -6.10 -2.30 -14.57
CA LEU A 13 -4.77 -2.88 -14.34
C LEU A 13 -4.33 -3.73 -15.53
N LEU A 14 -5.23 -4.54 -16.08
CA LEU A 14 -4.96 -5.43 -17.21
C LEU A 14 -4.95 -4.70 -18.57
N GLY A 15 -5.54 -3.51 -18.64
CA GLY A 15 -5.71 -2.74 -19.88
C GLY A 15 -6.79 -3.31 -20.81
N HIS A 16 -7.58 -4.28 -20.35
CA HIS A 16 -8.67 -4.90 -21.11
C HIS A 16 -9.71 -5.54 -20.18
N SER A 17 -10.90 -5.84 -20.71
CA SER A 17 -11.99 -6.51 -19.98
C SER A 17 -12.19 -7.97 -20.40
N SER A 18 -11.24 -8.56 -21.15
CA SER A 18 -11.30 -9.98 -21.49
C SER A 18 -11.28 -10.83 -20.22
N GLY A 19 -12.28 -11.72 -20.09
CA GLY A 19 -12.33 -12.69 -18.99
C GLY A 19 -11.16 -13.69 -19.03
N PRO A 20 -10.99 -14.51 -17.99
CA PRO A 20 -9.87 -15.42 -17.88
C PRO A 20 -9.95 -16.55 -18.90
N SER A 21 -8.78 -17.00 -19.37
CA SER A 21 -8.64 -18.19 -20.22
C SER A 21 -8.99 -19.48 -19.49
N ASN A 22 -8.87 -19.49 -18.16
CA ASN A 22 -9.28 -20.60 -17.31
C ASN A 22 -10.24 -20.11 -16.21
N PRO A 23 -11.31 -20.86 -15.88
CA PRO A 23 -12.23 -20.46 -14.83
C PRO A 23 -11.52 -20.17 -13.50
N VAL A 24 -12.03 -19.17 -12.78
CA VAL A 24 -11.58 -18.85 -11.42
C VAL A 24 -12.11 -19.91 -10.46
N THR A 25 -11.24 -20.36 -9.55
CA THR A 25 -11.60 -21.39 -8.56
C THR A 25 -11.86 -20.79 -7.18
N ASP A 26 -12.67 -21.47 -6.37
CA ASP A 26 -12.93 -21.13 -4.97
C ASP A 26 -11.66 -20.98 -4.14
N ARG A 27 -10.64 -21.78 -4.47
CA ARG A 27 -9.33 -21.71 -3.84
C ARG A 27 -8.63 -20.39 -4.12
N ASP A 28 -8.76 -19.83 -5.33
CA ASP A 28 -8.14 -18.53 -5.66
C ASP A 28 -8.81 -17.42 -4.84
N LEU A 29 -10.14 -17.41 -4.80
CA LEU A 29 -10.92 -16.44 -4.03
C LEU A 29 -10.63 -16.55 -2.52
N THR A 30 -10.58 -17.77 -1.98
CA THR A 30 -10.25 -18.02 -0.57
C THR A 30 -8.84 -17.52 -0.23
N ARG A 31 -7.86 -17.71 -1.12
CA ARG A 31 -6.49 -17.23 -0.92
C ARG A 31 -6.42 -15.70 -0.95
N ALA A 32 -7.10 -15.06 -1.89
CA ALA A 32 -7.18 -13.60 -1.97
C ALA A 32 -7.80 -13.00 -0.70
N ARG A 33 -8.95 -13.53 -0.27
CA ARG A 33 -9.64 -13.13 0.97
C ARG A 33 -8.79 -13.31 2.21
N SER A 34 -8.14 -14.47 2.33
CA SER A 34 -7.25 -14.75 3.47
C SER A 34 -6.09 -13.77 3.53
N SER A 35 -5.52 -13.40 2.38
CA SER A 35 -4.46 -12.41 2.31
C SER A 35 -4.98 -10.99 2.62
N ALA A 36 -6.16 -10.62 2.13
CA ALA A 36 -6.77 -9.32 2.44
C ALA A 36 -7.09 -9.16 3.93
N TYR A 37 -7.59 -10.22 4.57
CA TYR A 37 -7.83 -10.25 6.01
C TYR A 37 -6.58 -9.90 6.83
N ILE A 38 -5.39 -10.36 6.40
CA ILE A 38 -4.12 -10.01 7.04
C ILE A 38 -3.81 -8.52 6.86
N VAL A 39 -4.03 -7.96 5.67
CA VAL A 39 -3.83 -6.52 5.40
C VAL A 39 -4.74 -5.67 6.30
N HIS A 40 -6.03 -5.99 6.36
CA HIS A 40 -6.97 -5.31 7.26
C HIS A 40 -6.58 -5.44 8.73
N GLY A 41 -6.15 -6.63 9.17
CA GLY A 41 -5.70 -6.84 10.54
C GLY A 41 -4.50 -5.97 10.91
N ASN A 42 -3.53 -5.84 10.00
CA ASN A 42 -2.36 -4.97 10.21
C ASN A 42 -2.72 -3.48 10.13
N PHE A 43 -3.61 -3.10 9.21
CA PHE A 43 -4.13 -1.74 9.14
C PHE A 43 -4.85 -1.34 10.42
N ASN A 44 -5.77 -2.17 10.91
CA ASN A 44 -6.54 -1.88 12.13
C ASN A 44 -5.62 -1.70 13.35
N LYS A 45 -4.55 -2.51 13.43
CA LYS A 45 -3.52 -2.37 14.47
C LYS A 45 -2.75 -1.05 14.37
N LEU A 46 -2.38 -0.64 13.16
CA LEU A 46 -1.69 0.64 12.92
C LEU A 46 -2.61 1.84 13.18
N ALA A 47 -3.83 1.79 12.64
CA ALA A 47 -4.85 2.81 12.81
C ALA A 47 -5.26 2.99 14.28
N GLY A 48 -5.34 1.89 15.05
CA GLY A 48 -5.67 1.93 16.47
C GLY A 48 -4.64 2.61 17.37
N MET A 49 -3.43 2.90 16.86
CA MET A 49 -2.44 3.72 17.56
C MET A 49 -2.59 5.21 17.27
N CYS A 50 -3.39 5.57 16.26
CA CYS A 50 -3.59 6.96 15.85
C CYS A 50 -4.87 7.53 16.45
N ASP A 51 -4.94 8.85 16.60
CA ASP A 51 -6.20 9.55 16.88
C ASP A 51 -7.18 9.40 15.71
N ASP A 52 -6.72 9.73 14.50
CA ASP A 52 -7.36 9.39 13.23
C ASP A 52 -6.28 9.23 12.17
N ILE A 53 -6.04 7.99 11.75
CA ILE A 53 -5.01 7.67 10.77
C ILE A 53 -5.20 8.39 9.43
N SER A 54 -6.42 8.78 9.03
CA SER A 54 -6.67 9.33 7.67
C SER A 54 -6.63 10.85 7.58
N THR A 55 -6.63 11.55 8.71
CA THR A 55 -6.65 13.02 8.73
C THR A 55 -5.37 13.58 9.35
N THR A 56 -5.24 13.48 10.67
CA THR A 56 -4.09 13.96 11.42
C THR A 56 -2.95 12.95 11.43
N GLY A 57 -3.30 11.66 11.55
CA GLY A 57 -2.36 10.55 11.68
C GLY A 57 -1.39 10.73 12.84
N LEU A 58 -1.86 11.32 13.95
CA LEU A 58 -1.04 11.49 15.15
C LEU A 58 -1.06 10.21 15.95
N VAL A 59 0.13 9.67 16.22
CA VAL A 59 0.31 8.54 17.13
C VAL A 59 0.05 9.02 18.55
N VAL A 60 -0.86 8.34 19.25
CA VAL A 60 -1.28 8.68 20.61
C VAL A 60 -0.66 7.70 21.59
N VAL A 61 0.10 8.21 22.55
CA VAL A 61 0.78 7.39 23.56
C VAL A 61 0.61 7.99 24.94
N ALA A 62 0.78 7.18 25.98
CA ALA A 62 0.78 7.66 27.36
C ALA A 62 1.91 8.69 27.57
N ALA A 63 1.69 9.66 28.45
CA ALA A 63 2.65 10.75 28.68
C ALA A 63 4.02 10.27 29.19
N ASP A 64 4.06 9.12 29.86
CA ASP A 64 5.26 8.48 30.44
C ASP A 64 5.88 7.41 29.54
N ALA A 65 5.37 7.21 28.32
CA ALA A 65 5.91 6.23 27.39
C ALA A 65 7.34 6.58 26.93
N ASP A 66 8.22 5.59 26.87
CA ASP A 66 9.56 5.74 26.31
C ASP A 66 9.49 5.99 24.79
N LEU A 67 10.14 7.06 24.32
CA LEU A 67 10.08 7.46 22.92
C LEU A 67 10.68 6.40 21.99
N THR A 68 11.72 5.69 22.40
CA THR A 68 12.37 4.65 21.60
C THR A 68 11.42 3.48 21.38
N ASP A 69 10.69 3.09 22.41
CA ASP A 69 9.67 2.05 22.32
C ASP A 69 8.52 2.48 21.39
N VAL A 70 8.11 3.74 21.47
CA VAL A 70 7.10 4.33 20.56
C VAL A 70 7.58 4.29 19.11
N GLU A 71 8.81 4.73 18.85
CA GLU A 71 9.43 4.71 17.52
C GLU A 71 9.44 3.29 16.94
N ASN A 72 10.01 2.35 17.68
CA ASN A 72 10.09 0.95 17.26
C ASN A 72 8.73 0.35 16.97
N GLU A 73 7.73 0.66 17.79
CA GLU A 73 6.38 0.15 17.61
C GLU A 73 5.70 0.74 16.36
N VAL A 74 5.81 2.05 16.14
CA VAL A 74 5.28 2.71 14.92
C VAL A 74 5.92 2.10 13.67
N TYR A 75 7.25 2.00 13.66
CA TYR A 75 8.01 1.40 12.56
C TYR A 75 7.61 -0.04 12.27
N ARG A 76 7.50 -0.87 13.31
CA ARG A 76 7.07 -2.27 13.19
C ARG A 76 5.65 -2.37 12.61
N ARG A 77 4.74 -1.49 13.02
CA ARG A 77 3.33 -1.52 12.56
C ARG A 77 3.19 -1.06 11.12
N VAL A 78 3.91 -0.03 10.73
CA VAL A 78 3.99 0.42 9.32
C VAL A 78 4.60 -0.69 8.46
N HIS A 79 5.74 -1.28 8.88
CA HIS A 79 6.37 -2.39 8.17
C HIS A 79 5.41 -3.57 7.98
N ASN A 80 4.71 -4.02 9.04
CA ASN A 80 3.76 -5.12 8.94
C ASN A 80 2.64 -4.84 7.94
N TYR A 81 2.11 -3.62 7.94
CA TYR A 81 1.09 -3.20 6.98
C TYR A 81 1.62 -3.27 5.54
N VAL A 82 2.70 -2.56 5.22
CA VAL A 82 3.22 -2.50 3.83
C VAL A 82 3.72 -3.86 3.33
N SER A 83 4.31 -4.69 4.21
CA SER A 83 4.73 -6.04 3.86
C SER A 83 3.55 -6.98 3.59
N SER A 84 2.44 -6.84 4.35
CA SER A 84 1.22 -7.59 4.06
C SER A 84 0.54 -7.12 2.76
N LEU A 85 0.55 -5.82 2.48
CA LEU A 85 0.02 -5.26 1.23
C LEU A 85 0.81 -5.77 0.01
N TYR A 86 2.15 -5.77 0.09
CA TYR A 86 3.01 -6.38 -0.93
C TYR A 86 2.66 -7.85 -1.16
N SER A 87 2.51 -8.63 -0.07
CA SER A 87 2.21 -10.06 -0.15
C SER A 87 0.83 -10.30 -0.79
N TYR A 88 -0.14 -9.45 -0.49
CA TYR A 88 -1.44 -9.47 -1.15
C TYR A 88 -1.33 -9.21 -2.65
N ASN A 89 -0.64 -8.14 -3.06
CA ASN A 89 -0.45 -7.82 -4.49
C ASN A 89 0.24 -8.96 -5.25
N GLU A 90 1.25 -9.59 -4.65
CA GLU A 90 1.92 -10.75 -5.23
C GLU A 90 0.99 -11.96 -5.35
N GLN A 91 0.13 -12.20 -4.35
CA GLN A 91 -0.88 -13.26 -4.41
C GLN A 91 -1.92 -13.01 -5.53
N ILE A 92 -2.36 -11.77 -5.73
CA ILE A 92 -3.25 -11.38 -6.83
C ILE A 92 -2.55 -11.58 -8.17
N ARG A 93 -1.32 -11.08 -8.31
CA ARG A 93 -0.49 -11.24 -9.52
C ARG A 93 -0.34 -12.71 -9.92
N GLN A 94 -0.11 -13.61 -8.96
CA GLN A 94 -0.01 -15.04 -9.21
C GLN A 94 -1.32 -15.66 -9.69
N ILE A 95 -2.46 -15.24 -9.11
CA ILE A 95 -3.79 -15.70 -9.55
C ILE A 95 -4.04 -15.22 -10.99
N LEU A 96 -3.81 -13.95 -11.28
CA LEU A 96 -4.00 -13.37 -12.61
C LEU A 96 -3.14 -14.09 -13.67
N ASN A 97 -1.84 -14.29 -13.41
CA ASN A 97 -0.94 -15.06 -14.30
C ASN A 97 -1.49 -16.45 -14.60
N LYS A 98 -2.01 -17.15 -13.58
CA LYS A 98 -2.54 -18.51 -13.73
C LYS A 98 -3.82 -18.54 -14.58
N ARG A 99 -4.63 -17.48 -14.54
CA ARG A 99 -5.99 -17.47 -15.13
C ARG A 99 -6.06 -16.79 -16.49
N LEU A 100 -5.23 -15.79 -16.78
CA LEU A 100 -5.33 -14.95 -17.98
C LEU A 100 -4.51 -15.43 -19.19
N ASN A 101 -3.68 -16.47 -19.05
CA ASN A 101 -2.71 -16.88 -20.08
C ASN A 101 -1.85 -15.70 -20.60
N GLN A 102 -1.62 -14.72 -19.72
CA GLN A 102 -0.84 -13.51 -19.94
C GLN A 102 0.21 -13.42 -18.84
N HIS A 103 1.42 -13.00 -19.21
CA HIS A 103 2.45 -12.71 -18.21
C HIS A 103 2.13 -11.38 -17.51
N ILE A 104 1.74 -11.45 -16.24
CA ILE A 104 1.53 -10.28 -15.39
C ILE A 104 2.80 -10.09 -14.54
N GLY A 105 3.65 -9.18 -14.98
CA GLY A 105 4.90 -8.83 -14.30
C GLY A 105 4.67 -7.94 -13.08
N LYS A 106 5.77 -7.59 -12.38
CA LYS A 106 5.73 -6.65 -11.26
C LYS A 106 5.37 -5.22 -11.71
N ASP A 107 5.71 -4.88 -12.95
CA ASP A 107 5.44 -3.61 -13.62
C ASP A 107 3.95 -3.23 -13.70
N TYR A 108 3.05 -4.23 -13.66
CA TYR A 108 1.62 -3.99 -13.53
C TYR A 108 1.26 -3.33 -12.18
N PHE A 109 2.03 -3.61 -11.13
CA PHE A 109 1.84 -3.07 -9.78
C PHE A 109 2.89 -2.01 -9.40
N LEU A 110 3.88 -1.78 -10.27
CA LEU A 110 4.96 -0.79 -10.15
C LEU A 110 5.08 -0.07 -11.50
N PRO A 111 4.21 0.93 -11.75
CA PRO A 111 4.13 1.60 -13.03
C PRO A 111 5.36 2.48 -13.23
N ALA A 112 5.87 2.54 -14.46
CA ALA A 112 6.93 3.46 -14.82
C ALA A 112 6.56 4.92 -14.47
N ARG A 113 7.57 5.74 -14.18
CA ARG A 113 7.43 7.15 -13.77
C ARG A 113 6.51 8.00 -14.66
N ASN A 114 6.48 7.72 -15.96
CA ASN A 114 5.67 8.45 -16.94
C ASN A 114 4.28 7.82 -17.20
N ASN A 115 3.96 6.67 -16.60
CA ASN A 115 2.70 5.98 -16.83
C ASN A 115 1.55 6.59 -16.01
N LYS A 116 1.06 7.74 -16.47
CA LYS A 116 -0.09 8.44 -15.87
C LYS A 116 -1.43 7.72 -16.08
N ALA A 117 -1.48 6.74 -17.00
CA ALA A 117 -2.67 5.95 -17.29
C ALA A 117 -2.86 4.79 -16.32
N ALA A 118 -1.86 4.46 -15.49
CA ALA A 118 -1.97 3.41 -14.50
C ALA A 118 -3.08 3.71 -13.47
N PRO A 119 -3.80 2.67 -12.99
CA PRO A 119 -4.82 2.84 -11.96
C PRO A 119 -4.28 3.57 -10.73
N GLU A 120 -5.12 4.36 -10.07
CA GLU A 120 -4.70 5.13 -8.90
C GLU A 120 -4.16 4.25 -7.78
N TYR A 121 -4.76 3.08 -7.56
CA TYR A 121 -4.27 2.05 -6.64
C TYR A 121 -2.78 1.73 -6.86
N VAL A 122 -2.38 1.53 -8.12
CA VAL A 122 -1.02 1.15 -8.49
C VAL A 122 -0.07 2.34 -8.38
N ARG A 123 -0.48 3.49 -8.89
CA ARG A 123 0.27 4.75 -8.79
C ARG A 123 0.59 5.10 -7.34
N ARG A 124 -0.42 5.13 -6.48
CA ARG A 124 -0.24 5.44 -5.05
C ARG A 124 0.40 4.29 -4.27
N GLY A 125 0.18 3.05 -4.67
CA GLY A 125 0.83 1.88 -4.09
C GLY A 125 2.35 1.87 -4.30
N THR A 126 2.84 2.58 -5.33
CA THR A 126 4.28 2.69 -5.62
C THR A 126 5.06 3.26 -4.44
N PHE A 127 4.57 4.33 -3.80
CA PHE A 127 5.21 4.90 -2.61
C PHE A 127 5.27 3.91 -1.44
N LEU A 128 4.18 3.16 -1.19
CA LEU A 128 4.13 2.16 -0.12
C LEU A 128 5.09 0.99 -0.38
N TRP A 129 5.28 0.64 -1.65
CA TRP A 129 6.28 -0.34 -2.06
C TRP A 129 7.70 0.17 -1.80
N GLY A 130 7.94 1.46 -2.05
CA GLY A 130 9.18 2.14 -1.69
C GLY A 130 9.48 2.05 -0.20
N LEU A 131 8.50 2.36 0.66
CA LEU A 131 8.64 2.22 2.12
C LEU A 131 8.97 0.78 2.54
N ARG A 132 8.27 -0.22 1.97
CA ARG A 132 8.53 -1.64 2.23
C ARG A 132 9.96 -2.03 1.89
N ASN A 133 10.47 -1.51 0.78
CA ASN A 133 11.80 -1.79 0.28
C ASN A 133 12.89 -1.12 1.13
N ASP A 134 12.67 0.12 1.59
CA ASP A 134 13.52 0.77 2.59
C ASP A 134 13.59 -0.03 3.89
N PHE A 135 12.47 -0.53 4.41
CA PHE A 135 12.47 -1.39 5.61
C PHE A 135 13.26 -2.68 5.46
N GLN A 136 13.29 -3.26 4.24
CA GLN A 136 14.04 -4.49 4.01
C GLN A 136 15.56 -4.26 3.96
N HIS A 137 16.02 -3.03 3.67
CA HIS A 137 17.40 -2.78 3.26
C HIS A 137 18.10 -1.57 3.91
N GLY A 138 17.40 -0.76 4.71
CA GLY A 138 17.86 0.55 5.18
C GLY A 138 17.35 0.97 6.56
N ASP A 139 17.10 0.04 7.49
CA ASP A 139 16.73 0.26 8.90
C ASP A 139 15.92 1.54 9.22
N TYR A 140 14.85 1.82 8.46
CA TYR A 140 13.93 2.95 8.71
C TYR A 140 14.52 4.36 8.49
N TRP A 141 15.65 4.53 7.80
CA TRP A 141 16.39 5.80 7.78
C TRP A 141 15.61 6.98 7.18
N CYS A 142 14.64 6.71 6.31
CA CYS A 142 13.79 7.76 5.72
C CYS A 142 12.64 8.21 6.63
N LEU A 143 12.42 7.55 7.78
CA LEU A 143 11.35 7.86 8.72
C LEU A 143 11.89 8.46 10.02
N SER A 144 11.09 9.33 10.63
CA SER A 144 11.35 9.85 11.98
C SER A 144 10.05 10.12 12.70
N VAL A 145 9.96 9.73 13.97
CA VAL A 145 8.83 10.11 14.83
C VAL A 145 9.14 11.45 15.48
N LYS A 146 8.21 12.39 15.39
CA LYS A 146 8.39 13.78 15.87
C LYS A 146 7.27 14.18 16.79
N PHE A 147 7.62 14.73 17.94
CA PHE A 147 6.66 15.27 18.89
C PHE A 147 5.87 16.43 18.25
N GLU A 148 4.55 16.42 18.44
CA GLU A 148 3.65 17.48 18.01
C GLU A 148 3.11 18.27 19.22
N ARG A 149 2.49 17.56 20.16
CA ARG A 149 1.84 18.16 21.34
C ARG A 149 1.65 17.15 22.47
N SER A 150 1.32 17.65 23.64
CA SER A 150 0.95 16.85 24.81
C SER A 150 -0.37 17.33 25.44
N THR A 151 -1.02 16.42 26.15
CA THR A 151 -2.09 16.65 27.13
C THR A 151 -1.65 16.09 28.48
N ASP A 152 -2.45 16.27 29.53
CA ASP A 152 -2.10 15.82 30.89
C ASP A 152 -1.77 14.31 30.98
N ASP A 153 -2.38 13.48 30.13
CA ASP A 153 -2.25 12.02 30.13
C ASP A 153 -1.57 11.44 28.88
N ARG A 154 -1.35 12.24 27.82
CA ARG A 154 -0.94 11.73 26.50
C ARG A 154 0.06 12.62 25.78
N ASN A 155 0.91 11.98 24.99
CA ASN A 155 1.75 12.62 23.99
C ASN A 155 1.28 12.25 22.58
N PHE A 156 1.44 13.19 21.66
CA PHE A 156 1.05 13.06 20.25
C PHE A 156 2.26 13.24 19.36
N TYR A 157 2.45 12.31 18.41
CA TYR A 157 3.60 12.30 17.52
C TYR A 157 3.19 12.16 16.05
N HIS A 158 3.91 12.82 15.16
CA HIS A 158 3.87 12.57 13.73
C HIS A 158 4.92 11.56 13.31
N LEU A 159 4.54 10.62 12.44
CA LEU A 159 5.51 9.94 11.59
C LEU A 159 5.84 10.84 10.40
N TYR A 160 7.12 11.16 10.22
CA TYR A 160 7.60 12.07 9.20
C TYR A 160 8.48 11.34 8.19
N PHE A 161 8.19 11.49 6.90
CA PHE A 161 9.01 10.99 5.81
C PHE A 161 10.00 12.03 5.29
N ARG A 162 11.28 11.66 5.23
CA ARG A 162 12.39 12.48 4.73
C ARG A 162 12.81 11.98 3.34
N LYS A 163 12.23 12.61 2.32
CA LYS A 163 12.53 12.33 0.90
C LYS A 163 14.02 12.28 0.57
N ARG A 164 14.81 13.24 1.10
CA ARG A 164 16.27 13.29 0.86
C ARG A 164 16.99 12.04 1.34
N ASP A 165 16.58 11.49 2.48
CA ASP A 165 17.23 10.33 3.09
C ASP A 165 16.85 9.06 2.31
N PHE A 166 15.62 9.00 1.79
CA PHE A 166 15.16 7.95 0.88
C PHE A 166 15.89 7.97 -0.48
N GLU A 167 16.09 9.15 -1.06
CA GLU A 167 16.78 9.30 -2.35
C GLU A 167 18.29 9.03 -2.25
N ALA A 168 18.91 9.25 -1.08
CA ALA A 168 20.35 9.13 -0.89
C ALA A 168 20.88 7.68 -0.98
N THR A 169 20.03 6.67 -0.83
CA THR A 169 20.45 5.26 -0.85
C THR A 169 19.53 4.41 -1.74
N PRO A 170 19.71 4.42 -3.07
CA PRO A 170 18.91 3.58 -3.96
C PRO A 170 19.23 2.10 -3.72
N LYS A 171 18.27 1.38 -3.16
CA LYS A 171 18.23 -0.09 -3.12
C LYS A 171 16.83 -0.50 -3.55
N GLY A 172 16.64 -1.52 -4.39
CA GLY A 172 15.31 -1.97 -4.82
C GLY A 172 15.21 -2.61 -6.20
N ASP A 173 13.98 -2.97 -6.59
CA ASP A 173 13.61 -3.53 -7.91
C ASP A 173 13.45 -2.44 -9.01
N LEU A 174 13.57 -1.15 -8.66
CA LEU A 174 13.53 -0.02 -9.61
C LEU A 174 14.93 0.55 -9.81
N ASP A 175 15.19 1.08 -11.01
CA ASP A 175 16.49 1.62 -11.43
C ASP A 175 16.91 2.81 -10.56
N GLU A 176 15.95 3.62 -10.09
CA GLU A 176 16.19 4.78 -9.22
C GLU A 176 15.18 4.81 -8.06
N SER A 177 15.63 5.13 -6.83
CA SER A 177 14.75 5.32 -5.66
C SER A 177 13.68 6.37 -5.91
N GLY A 178 14.00 7.42 -6.69
CA GLY A 178 13.06 8.47 -7.10
C GLY A 178 11.82 7.96 -7.86
N ASP A 179 11.88 6.78 -8.47
CA ASP A 179 10.73 6.20 -9.16
C ASP A 179 9.61 5.81 -8.19
N TYR A 180 9.94 5.42 -6.95
CA TYR A 180 8.92 5.15 -5.92
C TYR A 180 8.14 6.40 -5.52
N LEU A 181 8.70 7.59 -5.75
CA LEU A 181 8.11 8.87 -5.37
C LEU A 181 7.37 9.53 -6.53
N SER A 182 7.45 8.96 -7.73
CA SER A 182 7.02 9.59 -8.98
C SER A 182 5.52 9.90 -9.08
N HIS A 183 4.70 9.17 -8.31
CA HIS A 183 3.24 9.19 -8.45
C HIS A 183 2.49 9.72 -7.23
N ALA A 184 3.19 10.06 -6.15
CA ALA A 184 2.60 10.64 -4.95
C ALA A 184 3.12 12.06 -4.74
N PRO A 185 2.28 13.07 -4.50
CA PRO A 185 2.73 14.44 -4.21
C PRO A 185 3.61 14.49 -2.96
N ASP A 186 4.60 15.38 -2.94
CA ASP A 186 5.51 15.56 -1.78
C ASP A 186 4.74 15.94 -0.50
N SER A 187 3.62 16.66 -0.63
CA SER A 187 2.72 17.00 0.49
C SER A 187 2.12 15.76 1.15
N ASP A 188 1.77 14.77 0.34
CA ASP A 188 1.01 13.61 0.75
C ASP A 188 1.95 12.56 1.37
N GLN A 189 3.18 12.50 0.88
CA GLN A 189 4.21 11.60 1.41
C GLN A 189 4.79 12.08 2.74
N LYS A 190 4.86 13.40 2.98
CA LYS A 190 5.48 14.01 4.17
C LYS A 190 5.00 13.38 5.48
N TYR A 191 3.72 13.01 5.54
CA TYR A 191 3.09 12.32 6.65
C TYR A 191 2.56 10.95 6.17
N PRO A 192 3.31 9.85 6.34
CA PRO A 192 2.91 8.56 5.80
C PRO A 192 1.64 7.96 6.40
N LEU A 193 1.29 8.30 7.64
CA LEU A 193 0.11 7.72 8.31
C LEU A 193 -1.20 8.17 7.65
N PRO A 194 -1.47 9.49 7.44
CA PRO A 194 -2.56 9.96 6.59
C PRO A 194 -2.62 9.30 5.22
N TYR A 195 -1.46 9.19 4.56
CA TYR A 195 -1.36 8.55 3.25
C TYR A 195 -1.81 7.08 3.29
N ILE A 196 -1.34 6.31 4.26
CA ILE A 196 -1.71 4.91 4.48
C ILE A 196 -3.21 4.79 4.81
N GLY A 197 -3.71 5.69 5.66
CA GLY A 197 -5.12 5.77 6.04
C GLY A 197 -6.04 5.90 4.82
N ASP A 198 -5.76 6.92 4.02
CA ASP A 198 -6.51 7.22 2.80
C ASP A 198 -6.35 6.12 1.74
N PHE A 199 -5.12 5.65 1.50
CA PHE A 199 -4.87 4.53 0.58
C PHE A 199 -5.66 3.28 0.96
N HIS A 200 -5.66 2.90 2.24
CA HIS A 200 -6.33 1.68 2.68
C HIS A 200 -7.85 1.79 2.53
N ARG A 201 -8.43 2.88 3.02
CA ARG A 201 -9.88 3.06 3.06
C ARG A 201 -10.47 3.24 1.65
N ASN A 202 -9.77 3.95 0.78
CA ASN A 202 -10.31 4.33 -0.52
C ASN A 202 -9.81 3.45 -1.67
N LEU A 203 -8.53 3.09 -1.70
CA LEU A 203 -7.95 2.38 -2.86
C LEU A 203 -7.83 0.88 -2.64
N PHE A 204 -7.35 0.44 -1.46
CA PHE A 204 -7.21 -0.99 -1.18
C PHE A 204 -8.58 -1.68 -1.10
N SER A 205 -9.54 -1.11 -0.35
CA SER A 205 -10.89 -1.68 -0.26
C SER A 205 -11.63 -1.70 -1.60
N GLU A 206 -11.43 -0.70 -2.45
CA GLU A 206 -11.98 -0.70 -3.82
C GLU A 206 -11.31 -1.78 -4.68
N PHE A 207 -9.98 -1.87 -4.66
CA PHE A 207 -9.23 -2.87 -5.42
C PHE A 207 -9.58 -4.30 -5.01
N GLU A 208 -9.70 -4.56 -3.71
CA GLU A 208 -10.16 -5.84 -3.17
C GLU A 208 -11.56 -6.20 -3.69
N SER A 209 -12.51 -5.27 -3.55
CA SER A 209 -13.90 -5.47 -4.01
C SER A 209 -13.97 -5.68 -5.53
N ALA A 210 -13.15 -4.96 -6.29
CA ALA A 210 -13.03 -5.10 -7.74
C ALA A 210 -12.48 -6.48 -8.13
N PHE A 211 -11.48 -6.98 -7.40
CA PHE A 211 -10.93 -8.32 -7.60
C PHE A 211 -11.92 -9.42 -7.24
N GLU A 212 -12.64 -9.30 -6.12
CA GLU A 212 -13.68 -10.27 -5.76
C GLU A 212 -14.82 -10.31 -6.79
N SER A 213 -15.22 -9.14 -7.30
CA SER A 213 -16.22 -9.02 -8.35
C SER A 213 -15.75 -9.69 -9.64
N TRP A 214 -14.50 -9.43 -10.05
CA TRP A 214 -13.88 -10.07 -11.21
C TRP A 214 -13.81 -11.59 -11.04
N CYS A 215 -13.44 -12.09 -9.86
CA CYS A 215 -13.44 -13.53 -9.57
C CYS A 215 -14.83 -14.15 -9.65
N SER A 216 -15.83 -13.46 -9.08
CA SER A 216 -17.20 -13.98 -8.96
C SER A 216 -17.92 -14.03 -10.31
N GLN A 217 -17.66 -13.06 -11.20
CA GLN A 217 -18.19 -13.03 -12.56
C GLN A 217 -17.60 -14.14 -13.46
N ASN A 218 -16.41 -14.64 -13.12
CA ASN A 218 -15.64 -15.58 -13.94
C ASN A 218 -15.43 -16.94 -13.23
N ARG A 219 -16.31 -17.26 -12.27
CA ARG A 219 -16.27 -18.51 -11.51
C ARG A 219 -16.79 -19.69 -12.36
N ALA A 220 -16.20 -20.86 -12.15
CA ALA A 220 -16.70 -22.13 -12.72
C ALA A 220 -18.05 -22.53 -12.13
#